data_AF-A0A6B3HB39-F1
#
_entry.id   AF-A0A6B3HB39-F1
#
_cell.length_a   1.000
_cell.length_b   1.000
_cell.length_c   1.000
_cell.angle_alpha   90.00
_cell.angle_beta   90.00
_cell.angle_gamma   90.00
#
_symmetry.space_group_name_H-M   'P 1'
#
loop_
_entity.id
_entity.type
_entity.pdbx_description
1 polymer ?
#
loop_
_entity_poly.entity_id
_entity_poly.type
_entity_poly.pdbx_seq_one_letter_code
_entity_poly.pdbx_strand_id
1 'polypeptide(L)' 'AGTVALESLKLSALQTAVAMAVASGATSLEAAAVVSAAETPADEDRAAVRDLGGPETPVFLAAPDGTLRLRVTAG' A
#
# COMPACT_ATOMS: atom_id res chain seq x y z
N ALA A 1 5.94 6.97 -5.85
CA ALA A 1 6.22 6.01 -4.77
C ALA A 1 7.60 5.37 -4.97
N GLY A 2 8.26 4.95 -3.88
CA GLY A 2 9.55 4.25 -3.93
C GLY A 2 9.44 2.77 -4.32
N THR A 3 8.87 2.49 -5.50
CA THR A 3 8.72 1.12 -6.02
C THR A 3 10.07 0.54 -6.44
N VAL A 4 10.32 -0.71 -6.10
CA VAL A 4 11.47 -1.49 -6.57
C VAL A 4 11.09 -2.14 -7.91
N ALA A 5 11.81 -1.80 -8.97
CA ALA A 5 11.54 -2.27 -10.33
C ALA A 5 12.80 -2.87 -10.98
N LEU A 6 13.41 -3.85 -10.32
CA LEU A 6 14.54 -4.62 -10.86
C LEU A 6 14.01 -5.79 -11.70
N GLU A 7 14.88 -6.37 -12.53
CA GLU A 7 14.52 -7.50 -13.39
C GLU A 7 14.01 -8.71 -12.58
N SER A 8 14.75 -9.10 -11.55
CA SER A 8 14.44 -10.25 -10.70
C SER A 8 13.62 -9.90 -9.45
N LEU A 9 13.40 -8.63 -9.16
CA LEU A 9 12.68 -8.19 -7.96
C LEU A 9 11.84 -6.96 -8.27
N LYS A 10 10.52 -7.18 -8.35
CA LYS A 10 9.52 -6.14 -8.53
C LYS A 10 8.64 -6.12 -7.28
N LEU A 11 8.70 -5.03 -6.55
CA LEU A 11 7.98 -4.86 -5.30
C LEU A 11 7.49 -3.43 -5.21
N SER A 12 6.20 -3.24 -5.04
CA SER A 12 5.66 -1.90 -4.89
C SER A 12 6.15 -1.27 -3.58
N ALA A 13 6.07 0.07 -3.50
CA ALA A 13 6.37 0.77 -2.27
C ALA A 13 5.44 0.33 -1.12
N LEU A 14 4.16 0.07 -1.42
CA LEU A 14 3.19 -0.31 -0.38
C LEU A 14 3.43 -1.74 0.10
N GLN A 15 3.69 -2.68 -0.82
CA GLN A 15 4.07 -4.05 -0.48
C GLN A 15 5.36 -4.09 0.35
N THR A 16 6.34 -3.26 0.01
CA THR A 16 7.57 -3.13 0.81
C THR A 16 7.26 -2.67 2.23
N ALA A 17 6.41 -1.64 2.39
CA ALA A 17 6.02 -1.14 3.71
C ALA A 17 5.28 -2.22 4.55
N VAL A 18 4.36 -2.96 3.93
CA VAL A 18 3.67 -4.09 4.58
C VAL A 18 4.68 -5.16 5.01
N ALA A 19 5.59 -5.57 4.13
CA ALA A 19 6.62 -6.55 4.45
C ALA A 19 7.50 -6.10 5.62
N MET A 20 7.87 -4.82 5.69
CA MET A 20 8.61 -4.27 6.81
C MET A 20 7.80 -4.27 8.11
N ALA A 21 6.50 -3.97 8.05
CA ALA A 21 5.64 -4.02 9.22
C ALA A 21 5.57 -5.45 9.79
N VAL A 22 5.35 -6.45 8.93
CA VAL A 22 5.36 -7.88 9.31
C VAL A 22 6.71 -8.28 9.91
N ALA A 23 7.82 -7.95 9.25
CA ALA A 23 9.16 -8.27 9.73
C ALA A 23 9.47 -7.61 11.09
N SER A 24 8.81 -6.50 11.41
CA SER A 24 8.92 -5.79 12.68
C SER A 24 7.98 -6.33 13.77
N GLY A 25 7.16 -7.34 13.47
CA GLY A 25 6.22 -7.94 14.41
C GLY A 25 4.87 -7.22 14.52
N ALA A 26 4.51 -6.35 13.57
CA ALA A 26 3.16 -5.79 13.52
C ALA A 26 2.15 -6.92 13.29
N THR A 27 1.06 -6.91 14.06
CA THR A 27 0.00 -7.93 13.97
C THR A 27 -1.22 -7.46 13.19
N SER A 28 -1.32 -6.16 12.89
CA SER A 28 -2.40 -5.55 12.11
C SER A 28 -1.98 -4.20 11.53
N LEU A 29 -2.81 -3.65 10.64
CA LEU A 29 -2.75 -2.27 10.13
C LEU A 29 -4.11 -1.59 10.29
N GLU A 30 -4.13 -0.42 10.92
CA GLU A 30 -5.32 0.41 11.02
C GLU A 30 -5.60 1.19 9.73
N ALA A 31 -4.58 1.44 8.91
CA ALA A 31 -4.66 2.14 7.63
C ALA A 31 -3.38 1.97 6.80
N ALA A 32 -3.45 2.27 5.51
CA ALA A 32 -2.29 2.39 4.64
C ALA A 32 -2.40 3.59 3.71
N ALA A 33 -1.28 4.20 3.35
CA ALA A 33 -1.26 5.35 2.43
C ALA A 33 -0.15 5.20 1.39
N VAL A 34 -0.45 5.58 0.14
CA VAL A 34 0.52 5.57 -0.95
C VAL A 34 0.42 6.86 -1.76
N VAL A 35 1.58 7.42 -2.11
CA VAL A 35 1.69 8.60 -2.99
C VAL A 35 2.12 8.15 -4.38
N SER A 36 1.24 8.34 -5.35
CA SER A 36 1.46 7.92 -6.73
C SER A 36 0.76 8.85 -7.73
N ALA A 37 1.25 8.88 -8.96
CA ALA A 37 0.56 9.55 -10.07
C ALA A 37 -0.63 8.74 -10.59
N ALA A 38 -0.75 7.46 -10.20
CA ALA A 38 -1.88 6.60 -10.52
C ALA A 38 -3.22 7.18 -10.05
N GLU A 39 -4.31 6.71 -10.66
CA GLU A 39 -5.67 7.10 -10.28
C GLU A 39 -6.27 6.17 -9.22
N THR A 40 -5.80 4.92 -9.15
CA THR A 40 -6.19 3.93 -8.15
C THR A 40 -4.95 3.21 -7.59
N PRO A 41 -4.99 2.73 -6.34
CA PRO A 41 -4.03 1.75 -5.85
C PRO A 41 -4.08 0.47 -6.70
N ALA A 42 -2.94 -0.21 -6.86
CA ALA A 42 -2.92 -1.52 -7.52
C ALA A 42 -3.66 -2.56 -6.65
N ASP A 43 -4.26 -3.56 -7.29
CA ASP A 43 -4.99 -4.60 -6.55
C ASP A 43 -4.04 -5.45 -5.69
N GLU A 44 -2.80 -5.67 -6.14
CA GLU A 44 -1.77 -6.36 -5.37
C GLU A 44 -1.29 -5.56 -4.15
N ASP A 45 -1.37 -4.22 -4.22
CA ASP A 45 -1.06 -3.33 -3.10
C ASP A 45 -2.15 -3.42 -2.03
N ARG A 46 -3.41 -3.39 -2.46
CA ARG A 46 -4.58 -3.57 -1.59
C ARG A 46 -4.60 -4.97 -0.97
N ALA A 47 -4.22 -6.00 -1.72
CA ALA A 47 -4.10 -7.37 -1.22
C ALA A 47 -3.09 -7.47 -0.08
N ALA A 48 -1.90 -6.89 -0.24
CA ALA A 48 -0.90 -6.90 0.83
C ALA A 48 -1.41 -6.20 2.11
N VAL A 49 -2.11 -5.07 1.98
CA VAL A 49 -2.72 -4.38 3.13
C VAL A 49 -3.80 -5.24 3.79
N ARG A 50 -4.65 -5.89 2.99
CA ARG A 50 -5.71 -6.77 3.47
C ARG A 50 -5.16 -7.99 4.22
N ASP A 51 -4.05 -8.56 3.76
CA ASP A 51 -3.44 -9.73 4.39
C ASP A 51 -2.97 -9.44 5.82
N LEU A 52 -2.55 -8.19 6.12
CA LEU A 52 -2.14 -7.78 7.46
C LEU A 52 -3.25 -7.08 8.26
N GLY A 53 -3.97 -6.14 7.67
CA GLY A 53 -4.97 -5.31 8.37
C GLY A 53 -6.42 -5.79 8.26
N GLY A 54 -6.72 -6.69 7.32
CA GLY A 54 -8.08 -7.13 7.00
C GLY A 54 -8.74 -6.32 5.87
N PRO A 55 -9.92 -6.78 5.38
CA PRO A 55 -10.57 -6.19 4.20
C PRO A 55 -11.04 -4.74 4.43
N GLU A 56 -11.43 -4.39 5.65
CA GLU A 56 -11.94 -3.05 5.96
C GLU A 56 -10.84 -2.00 6.15
N THR A 57 -9.55 -2.40 6.11
CA THR A 57 -8.44 -1.45 6.30
C THR A 57 -8.45 -0.38 5.20
N PRO A 58 -8.54 0.91 5.54
CA PRO A 58 -8.56 1.97 4.56
C PRO A 58 -7.19 2.14 3.89
N VAL A 59 -7.21 2.28 2.58
CA VAL A 59 -6.07 2.63 1.74
C VAL A 59 -6.30 4.01 1.13
N PHE A 60 -5.39 4.93 1.44
CA PHE A 60 -5.41 6.31 0.95
C PHE A 60 -4.43 6.47 -0.23
N LEU A 61 -4.92 7.03 -1.33
CA LEU A 61 -4.09 7.42 -2.47
C LEU A 61 -4.00 8.94 -2.54
N ALA A 62 -2.79 9.46 -2.38
CA ALA A 62 -2.48 10.85 -2.59
C ALA A 62 -1.72 11.07 -3.90
N ALA A 63 -1.99 12.20 -4.55
CA ALA A 63 -1.24 12.70 -5.68
C ALA A 63 0.17 13.14 -5.25
N PRO A 64 1.13 13.29 -6.18
CA PRO A 64 2.47 13.79 -5.86
C PRO A 64 2.51 15.20 -5.25
N ASP A 65 1.46 16.00 -5.43
CA ASP A 65 1.32 17.33 -4.81
C ASP A 65 0.76 17.28 -3.37
N GLY A 66 0.50 16.08 -2.84
CA GLY A 66 -0.05 15.85 -1.51
C GLY A 66 -1.58 15.86 -1.44
N THR A 67 -2.28 16.16 -2.53
CA THR A 67 -3.74 16.12 -2.58
C THR A 67 -4.25 14.70 -2.46
N LEU A 68 -5.13 14.44 -1.49
CA LEU A 68 -5.83 13.15 -1.38
C LEU A 68 -6.79 12.98 -2.57
N ARG A 69 -6.62 11.92 -3.35
CA ARG A 69 -7.47 11.61 -4.50
C ARG A 69 -8.56 10.63 -4.14
N LEU A 70 -8.19 9.57 -3.43
CA LEU A 70 -9.07 8.42 -3.24
C LEU A 70 -8.85 7.79 -1.86
N ARG A 71 -9.94 7.33 -1.26
CA ARG A 71 -9.97 6.41 -0.13
C ARG A 71 -10.77 5.18 -0.54
N VAL A 72 -10.17 4.01 -0.43
CA VAL A 72 -10.81 2.71 -0.67
C VAL A 72 -10.51 1.76 0.49
N THR A 73 -11.21 0.64 0.55
CA THR A 73 -10.89 -0.48 1.44
C THR A 73 -9.83 -1.39 0.80
N ALA A 74 -9.05 -2.08 1.64
CA ALA A 74 -8.06 -3.07 1.19
C ALA A 74 -8.73 -4.34 0.60
N GLY A 75 -9.95 -4.63 1.05
CA GLY A 75 -10.97 -5.53 0.52
C GLY A 75 -11.50 -5.05 -0.81
#